data_AF-A0A952AIH9-F1
#
_entry.id   AF-A0A952AIH9-F1
#
_cell.length_a   1.000
_cell.length_b   1.000
_cell.length_c   1.000
_cell.angle_alpha   90.00
_cell.angle_beta   90.00
_cell.angle_gamma   90.00
#
_symmetry.space_group_name_H-M   'P 1'
#
loop_
_entity.id
_entity.type
_entity.pdbx_description
1 polymer ?
#
loop_
_entity_poly.entity_id
_entity_poly.type
_entity_poly.pdbx_seq_one_letter_code
_entity_poly.pdbx_strand_id
1 'polypeptide(L)'
;FKDEVRKVGLSLGIPENMINRHPFPGPGLAIRILGEVTEEKVKLLQAADDIYIQLLKEKNLYDTIWQAGTILLPVKSVGVMGDERTCEYTVALRAVTSVDGMTADWAHLPYDFLALVSNEIINNVRGINRVVYDISSKPPATIEWE
;
A
#
# COMPACT_ATOMS: atom_id res chain seq x y z
N PHE A 1 -19.06 -17.06 4.30
CA PHE A 1 -19.42 -15.72 3.81
C PHE A 1 -18.69 -14.67 4.64
N LYS A 2 -18.06 -13.66 4.03
CA LYS A 2 -17.27 -12.63 4.75
C LYS A 2 -18.15 -11.69 5.57
N ASP A 3 -19.32 -11.33 5.05
CA ASP A 3 -20.23 -10.38 5.70
C ASP A 3 -20.89 -10.94 6.96
N GLU A 4 -21.18 -12.24 7.00
CA GLU A 4 -21.71 -12.93 8.18
C GLU A 4 -20.68 -12.92 9.31
N VAL A 5 -19.41 -13.21 9.00
CA VAL A 5 -18.31 -13.18 9.96
C VAL A 5 -18.13 -11.77 10.53
N ARG A 6 -18.24 -10.72 9.70
CA ARG A 6 -18.19 -9.33 10.15
C ARG A 6 -19.31 -8.98 11.13
N LYS A 7 -20.56 -9.38 10.83
CA LYS A 7 -21.72 -9.15 11.71
C LYS A 7 -21.55 -9.82 13.08
N VAL A 8 -21.05 -11.06 13.09
CA VAL A 8 -20.74 -11.78 14.33
C VAL A 8 -19.61 -11.11 15.10
N GLY A 9 -18.56 -10.65 14.42
CA GLY A 9 -17.47 -9.89 15.06
C GLY A 9 -17.98 -8.63 15.78
N LEU A 10 -18.88 -7.89 15.14
CA LEU A 10 -19.49 -6.69 15.73
C LEU A 10 -20.34 -7.04 16.96
N SER A 11 -21.13 -8.11 16.92
CA SER A 11 -21.94 -8.53 18.06
C SER A 11 -21.11 -9.04 19.24
N LEU A 12 -19.88 -9.49 18.99
CA LEU A 12 -18.90 -9.88 20.00
C LEU A 12 -18.08 -8.69 20.55
N GLY A 13 -18.35 -7.46 20.11
CA GLY A 13 -17.65 -6.26 20.57
C GLY A 13 -16.24 -6.08 19.99
N ILE A 14 -15.92 -6.77 18.88
CA ILE A 14 -14.65 -6.55 18.18
C ILE A 14 -14.68 -5.13 17.55
N PRO A 15 -13.62 -4.33 17.70
CA PRO A 15 -13.56 -3.00 17.13
C PRO A 15 -13.82 -2.96 15.62
N GLU A 16 -14.63 -2.00 15.17
CA GLU A 16 -15.03 -1.88 13.76
C GLU A 16 -13.83 -1.70 12.81
N ASN A 17 -12.81 -0.97 13.24
CA ASN A 17 -11.56 -0.78 12.50
C ASN A 17 -10.78 -2.09 12.28
N MET A 18 -10.98 -3.11 13.13
CA MET A 18 -10.39 -4.44 12.96
C MET A 18 -11.23 -5.29 12.00
N ILE A 19 -12.56 -5.18 12.07
CA ILE A 19 -13.51 -5.92 11.23
C ILE A 19 -13.48 -5.45 9.77
N ASN A 20 -13.33 -4.13 9.56
CA ASN A 20 -13.32 -3.49 8.25
C ASN A 20 -11.90 -3.35 7.67
N ARG A 21 -10.87 -3.85 8.37
CA ARG A 21 -9.51 -3.83 7.86
C ARG A 21 -9.44 -4.53 6.49
N HIS A 22 -8.68 -3.94 5.58
CA HIS A 22 -8.32 -4.57 4.31
C HIS A 22 -7.72 -5.97 4.54
N PRO A 23 -7.94 -6.92 3.63
CA PRO A 23 -7.27 -8.20 3.70
C PRO A 23 -5.75 -7.98 3.70
N PHE A 24 -5.05 -8.80 4.48
CA PHE A 24 -3.59 -8.81 4.56
C PHE A 24 -3.08 -10.21 4.23
N PRO A 25 -2.07 -10.37 3.37
CA PRO A 25 -1.62 -11.67 2.90
C PRO A 25 -1.00 -12.50 4.03
N GLY A 26 -1.11 -13.84 3.94
CA GLY A 26 -0.58 -14.76 4.94
C GLY A 26 0.94 -14.62 5.17
N PRO A 27 1.77 -14.59 4.12
CA PRO A 27 3.21 -14.27 4.23
C PRO A 27 3.52 -12.82 4.66
N GLY A 28 2.51 -11.97 4.78
CA GLY A 28 2.63 -10.59 5.20
C GLY A 28 3.48 -9.73 4.27
N LEU A 29 4.38 -8.94 4.85
CA LEU A 29 5.22 -8.01 4.10
C LEU A 29 6.26 -8.70 3.19
N ALA A 30 6.50 -10.00 3.38
CA ALA A 30 7.50 -10.72 2.60
C ALA A 30 7.19 -10.66 1.08
N ILE A 31 5.93 -10.76 0.69
CA ILE A 31 5.50 -10.68 -0.72
C ILE A 31 5.33 -9.25 -1.25
N ARG A 32 5.62 -8.25 -0.39
CA ARG A 32 5.62 -6.83 -0.74
C ARG A 32 7.04 -6.26 -0.80
N ILE A 33 8.05 -7.08 -0.55
CA ILE A 33 9.46 -6.74 -0.70
C ILE A 33 10.00 -7.66 -1.78
N LEU A 34 10.14 -7.14 -3.00
CA LEU A 34 10.56 -8.00 -4.10
C LEU A 34 12.04 -8.37 -3.96
N GLY A 35 12.31 -9.67 -4.10
CA GLY A 35 13.63 -10.25 -3.89
C GLY A 35 13.96 -10.49 -2.41
N GLU A 36 15.21 -10.28 -2.01
CA GLU A 36 15.67 -10.64 -0.66
C GLU A 36 15.01 -9.77 0.42
N VAL A 37 14.37 -10.42 1.40
CA VAL A 37 13.76 -9.78 2.56
C VAL A 37 14.82 -9.56 3.65
N THR A 38 15.04 -8.29 4.02
CA THR A 38 15.96 -7.90 5.09
C THR A 38 15.23 -7.02 6.12
N GLU A 39 15.74 -6.94 7.35
CA GLU A 39 15.14 -6.11 8.41
C GLU A 39 15.06 -4.62 8.00
N GLU A 40 16.07 -4.11 7.32
CA GLU A 40 16.10 -2.73 6.80
C GLU A 40 14.97 -2.49 5.80
N LYS A 41 14.79 -3.40 4.84
CA LYS A 41 13.72 -3.29 3.83
C LYS A 41 12.33 -3.40 4.46
N VAL A 42 12.17 -4.25 5.48
CA VAL A 42 10.92 -4.36 6.24
C VAL A 42 10.59 -3.02 6.92
N LYS A 43 11.56 -2.38 7.58
CA LYS A 43 11.37 -1.08 8.22
C LYS A 43 11.01 0.02 7.21
N LEU A 44 11.68 0.05 6.06
CA LEU A 44 11.37 1.01 4.98
C LEU A 44 9.95 0.82 4.46
N LEU A 45 9.56 -0.43 4.20
CA LEU A 45 8.23 -0.74 3.70
C LEU A 45 7.14 -0.40 4.72
N GLN A 46 7.35 -0.73 6.00
CA GLN A 46 6.42 -0.40 7.08
C GLN A 46 6.19 1.11 7.16
N ALA A 47 7.25 1.91 7.16
CA ALA A 47 7.13 3.37 7.23
C ALA A 47 6.35 3.95 6.04
N ALA A 48 6.59 3.45 4.83
CA ALA A 48 5.87 3.91 3.63
C ALA A 48 4.39 3.45 3.61
N ASP A 49 4.11 2.19 4.00
CA ASP A 49 2.75 1.63 4.07
C ASP A 49 1.93 2.34 5.16
N ASP A 50 2.52 2.62 6.32
CA ASP A 50 1.86 3.33 7.42
C ASP A 50 1.39 4.74 6.99
N ILE A 51 2.25 5.51 6.32
CA ILE A 51 1.91 6.83 5.76
C ILE A 51 0.75 6.70 4.76
N TYR A 52 0.85 5.75 3.83
CA TYR A 52 -0.16 5.57 2.79
C TYR A 52 -1.54 5.20 3.37
N ILE A 53 -1.56 4.24 4.30
CA ILE A 53 -2.79 3.76 4.94
C ILE A 53 -3.39 4.81 5.86
N GLN A 54 -2.57 5.58 6.58
CA GLN A 54 -3.05 6.69 7.42
C GLN A 54 -3.73 7.76 6.56
N LEU A 55 -3.08 8.21 5.49
CA LEU A 55 -3.64 9.23 4.59
C LEU A 55 -4.93 8.76 3.91
N LEU A 56 -5.02 7.48 3.52
CA LEU A 56 -6.26 6.90 3.00
C LEU A 56 -7.41 7.02 3.99
N LYS A 57 -7.17 6.80 5.28
CA LYS A 57 -8.18 6.94 6.34
C LYS A 57 -8.54 8.41 6.57
N GLU A 58 -7.54 9.29 6.70
CA GLU A 58 -7.74 10.73 6.91
C GLU A 58 -8.53 11.40 5.78
N LYS A 59 -8.38 10.91 4.54
CA LYS A 59 -9.10 11.40 3.37
C LYS A 59 -10.40 10.64 3.08
N ASN A 60 -10.83 9.74 3.97
CA ASN A 60 -12.03 8.92 3.83
C ASN A 60 -12.06 8.09 2.54
N LEU A 61 -10.89 7.67 2.06
CA LEU A 61 -10.75 6.82 0.87
C LEU A 61 -10.58 5.34 1.24
N TYR A 62 -10.15 5.03 2.46
CA TYR A 62 -9.85 3.67 2.90
C TYR A 62 -11.00 2.67 2.64
N ASP A 63 -12.22 3.03 3.01
CA ASP A 63 -13.40 2.15 2.87
C ASP A 63 -13.93 2.08 1.44
N THR A 64 -13.46 2.95 0.54
CA THR A 64 -13.79 2.91 -0.90
C THR A 64 -12.93 1.92 -1.68
N ILE A 65 -11.88 1.39 -1.04
CA ILE A 65 -10.86 0.53 -1.65
C ILE A 65 -10.99 -0.87 -1.04
N TRP A 66 -10.86 -1.90 -1.88
CA TRP A 66 -10.90 -3.28 -1.40
C TRP A 66 -9.61 -3.66 -0.66
N GLN A 67 -8.48 -3.31 -1.26
CA GLN A 67 -7.16 -3.52 -0.69
C GLN A 67 -6.22 -2.41 -1.15
N ALA A 68 -5.47 -1.85 -0.20
CA ALA A 68 -4.35 -0.96 -0.46
C ALA A 68 -3.08 -1.45 0.25
N GLY A 69 -1.93 -1.14 -0.33
CA GLY A 69 -0.64 -1.39 0.28
C GLY A 69 0.51 -0.83 -0.56
N THR A 70 1.68 -0.77 0.06
CA THR A 70 2.93 -0.39 -0.60
C THR A 70 3.75 -1.63 -0.94
N ILE A 71 4.53 -1.59 -2.03
CA ILE A 71 5.47 -2.62 -2.46
C ILE A 71 6.84 -1.98 -2.64
N LEU A 72 7.87 -2.54 -2.02
CA LEU A 72 9.25 -2.09 -2.16
C LEU A 72 9.92 -2.80 -3.34
N LEU A 73 10.35 -2.02 -4.33
CA LEU A 73 10.97 -2.54 -5.54
C LEU A 73 12.50 -2.71 -5.31
N PRO A 74 13.15 -3.71 -5.93
CA PRO A 74 14.58 -3.94 -5.79
C PRO A 74 15.38 -3.06 -6.76
N VAL A 75 14.83 -1.88 -7.09
CA VAL A 75 15.42 -0.90 -8.00
C VAL A 75 15.67 0.39 -7.23
N LYS A 76 16.85 0.97 -7.44
CA LYS A 76 17.20 2.28 -6.93
C LYS A 76 17.07 3.32 -8.02
N SER A 77 16.67 4.52 -7.64
CA SER A 77 16.48 5.63 -8.56
C SER A 77 17.29 6.84 -8.11
N VAL A 78 17.72 7.67 -9.06
CA VAL A 78 18.36 8.94 -8.74
C VAL A 78 17.30 9.93 -8.28
N GLY A 79 17.55 10.57 -7.15
CA GLY A 79 16.76 11.66 -6.60
C GLY A 79 17.68 12.83 -6.22
N VAL A 80 17.05 13.94 -5.84
CA VAL A 80 17.74 15.10 -5.26
C VAL A 80 17.09 15.37 -3.91
N MET A 81 17.88 15.31 -2.85
CA MET A 81 17.44 15.64 -1.49
C MET A 81 18.37 16.71 -0.92
N GLY A 82 17.81 17.90 -0.63
CA GLY A 82 18.63 19.09 -0.41
C GLY A 82 19.43 19.42 -1.67
N ASP A 83 20.75 19.60 -1.51
CA ASP A 83 21.67 19.90 -2.61
C ASP A 83 22.45 18.66 -3.11
N GLU A 84 22.15 17.46 -2.58
CA GLU A 84 22.87 16.23 -2.91
C GLU A 84 22.04 15.27 -3.77
N ARG A 85 22.75 14.52 -4.63
CA ARG A 85 22.15 13.42 -5.39
C ARG A 85 22.08 12.18 -4.52
N THR A 86 20.92 11.54 -4.49
CA THR A 86 20.70 10.30 -3.75
C THR A 86 20.37 9.15 -4.68
N CYS A 87 20.71 7.93 -4.28
CA CYS A 87 20.36 6.70 -5.00
C CYS A 87 19.64 5.77 -4.01
N GLU A 88 18.32 5.87 -3.99
CA GLU A 88 17.45 5.24 -2.99
C GLU A 88 16.34 4.42 -3.66
N TYR A 89 15.60 3.65 -2.86
CA TYR A 89 14.62 2.71 -3.39
C TYR A 89 13.40 3.40 -4.00
N THR A 90 12.74 2.67 -4.90
CA THR A 90 11.42 3.01 -5.41
C THR A 90 10.37 2.17 -4.71
N VAL A 91 9.25 2.79 -4.34
CA VAL A 91 8.04 2.06 -3.89
C VAL A 91 6.91 2.20 -4.89
N ALA A 92 6.16 1.11 -5.08
CA ALA A 92 4.90 1.12 -5.79
C ALA A 92 3.74 1.17 -4.79
N LEU A 93 2.85 2.14 -4.96
CA LEU A 93 1.55 2.16 -4.30
C LEU A 93 0.59 1.26 -5.10
N ARG A 94 -0.12 0.40 -4.39
CA ARG A 94 -1.16 -0.46 -4.97
C ARG A 94 -2.47 -0.21 -4.24
N ALA A 95 -3.51 0.13 -4.98
CA ALA A 95 -4.88 0.12 -4.50
C ALA A 95 -5.80 -0.45 -5.57
N VAL A 96 -6.71 -1.32 -5.16
CA VAL A 96 -7.66 -1.97 -6.05
C VAL A 96 -9.08 -1.90 -5.51
N THR A 97 -10.05 -1.80 -6.41
CA THR A 97 -11.46 -2.03 -6.12
C THR A 97 -11.85 -3.41 -6.64
N SER A 98 -12.66 -4.13 -5.86
CA SER A 98 -13.10 -5.48 -6.21
C SER A 98 -14.36 -5.82 -5.45
N VAL A 99 -15.19 -6.68 -6.04
CA VAL A 99 -16.40 -7.22 -5.39
C VAL A 99 -16.06 -8.50 -4.62
N ASP A 100 -15.24 -9.38 -5.20
CA ASP A 100 -15.01 -10.74 -4.71
C ASP A 100 -13.52 -11.18 -4.72
N GLY A 101 -12.62 -10.31 -5.16
CA GLY A 101 -11.19 -10.59 -5.30
C GLY A 101 -10.82 -11.45 -6.52
N MET A 102 -11.78 -11.93 -7.32
CA MET A 102 -11.51 -12.70 -8.54
C MET A 102 -11.08 -11.78 -9.69
N THR A 103 -11.79 -10.67 -9.87
CA THR A 103 -11.38 -9.56 -10.73
C THR A 103 -11.20 -8.30 -9.90
N ALA A 104 -10.31 -7.42 -10.31
CA ALA A 104 -10.08 -6.16 -9.61
C ALA A 104 -9.63 -5.08 -10.59
N ASP A 105 -10.14 -3.87 -10.41
CA ASP A 105 -9.63 -2.71 -11.14
C ASP A 105 -8.68 -1.92 -10.23
N TRP A 106 -7.72 -1.22 -10.81
CA TRP A 106 -6.89 -0.31 -10.03
C TRP A 106 -7.74 0.87 -9.57
N ALA A 107 -7.55 1.34 -8.34
CA ALA A 107 -8.40 2.40 -7.80
C ALA A 107 -8.06 3.75 -8.46
N HIS A 108 -9.06 4.46 -8.96
CA HIS A 108 -8.88 5.80 -9.52
C HIS A 108 -8.77 6.84 -8.40
N LEU A 109 -7.63 6.84 -7.71
CA LEU A 109 -7.35 7.79 -6.62
C LEU A 109 -7.17 9.21 -7.17
N PRO A 110 -7.65 10.26 -6.47
CA PRO A 110 -7.44 11.64 -6.89
C PRO A 110 -5.95 11.97 -7.05
N TYR A 111 -5.58 12.68 -8.12
CA TYR A 111 -4.17 12.99 -8.37
C TYR A 111 -3.55 13.83 -7.25
N ASP A 112 -4.30 14.76 -6.66
CA ASP A 112 -3.83 15.56 -5.51
C ASP A 112 -3.54 14.69 -4.28
N PHE A 113 -4.30 13.60 -4.11
CA PHE A 113 -4.04 12.62 -3.06
C PHE A 113 -2.77 11.82 -3.33
N LEU A 114 -2.57 11.35 -4.57
CA LEU A 114 -1.35 10.65 -4.97
C LEU A 114 -0.11 11.54 -4.81
N ALA A 115 -0.21 12.82 -5.17
CA ALA A 115 0.84 13.81 -4.97
C ALA A 115 1.17 14.01 -3.49
N LEU A 116 0.14 14.12 -2.63
CA LEU A 116 0.31 14.21 -1.17
C LEU A 116 1.05 12.98 -0.63
N VAL A 117 0.58 11.77 -0.92
CA VAL A 117 1.21 10.52 -0.45
C VAL A 117 2.67 10.44 -0.93
N SER A 118 2.92 10.74 -2.21
CA SER A 118 4.27 10.73 -2.77
C SER A 118 5.21 11.67 -2.00
N ASN A 119 4.76 12.91 -1.72
CA ASN A 119 5.56 13.88 -0.98
C ASN A 119 5.79 13.44 0.47
N GLU A 120 4.77 12.94 1.16
CA GLU A 120 4.90 12.49 2.54
C GLU A 120 5.87 11.31 2.67
N ILE A 121 5.81 10.33 1.76
CA ILE A 121 6.76 9.20 1.77
C ILE A 121 8.18 9.69 1.51
N ILE A 122 8.41 10.48 0.44
CA ILE A 122 9.76 10.92 0.05
C ILE A 122 10.40 11.80 1.12
N ASN A 123 9.62 12.67 1.78
CA ASN A 123 10.17 13.59 2.78
C ASN A 123 10.41 12.94 4.15
N ASN A 124 9.65 11.90 4.51
CA ASN A 124 9.69 11.32 5.86
C ASN A 124 10.38 9.94 5.91
N VAL A 125 10.52 9.23 4.79
CA VAL A 125 11.11 7.88 4.76
C VAL A 125 12.46 7.90 4.05
N ARG A 126 13.53 8.15 4.82
CA ARG A 126 14.91 8.08 4.33
C ARG A 126 15.20 6.69 3.76
N GLY A 127 15.68 6.62 2.52
CA GLY A 127 15.87 5.35 1.80
C GLY A 127 14.85 5.11 0.70
N ILE A 128 13.86 6.00 0.53
CA ILE A 128 12.92 6.03 -0.60
C ILE A 128 12.90 7.43 -1.20
N ASN A 129 13.21 7.53 -2.50
CA ASN A 129 13.21 8.82 -3.22
C ASN A 129 12.29 8.84 -4.45
N ARG A 130 11.53 7.77 -4.66
CA ARG A 130 10.59 7.66 -5.77
C ARG A 130 9.40 6.80 -5.40
N VAL A 131 8.23 7.30 -5.78
CA VAL A 131 6.95 6.64 -5.60
C VAL A 131 6.29 6.49 -6.97
N VAL A 132 5.76 5.32 -7.26
CA VAL A 132 4.95 5.04 -8.47
C VAL A 132 3.60 4.48 -8.06
N TYR A 133 2.63 4.49 -8.98
CA TYR A 133 1.30 3.93 -8.75
C TYR A 133 0.98 2.85 -9.78
N ASP A 134 0.55 1.68 -9.32
CA ASP A 134 0.21 0.55 -10.19
C ASP A 134 -1.20 0.69 -10.78
N ILE A 135 -1.24 0.95 -12.09
CA ILE A 135 -2.45 1.12 -12.90
C ILE A 135 -2.84 -0.13 -13.70
N SER A 136 -2.40 -1.32 -13.26
CA SER A 136 -2.69 -2.59 -13.93
C SER A 136 -3.89 -3.28 -13.29
N SER A 137 -4.96 -3.55 -14.07
CA SER A 137 -6.12 -4.32 -13.60
C SER A 137 -5.82 -5.82 -13.52
N LYS A 138 -6.62 -6.54 -12.71
CA LYS A 138 -6.64 -8.00 -12.62
C LYS A 138 -7.88 -8.53 -13.34
N PRO A 139 -7.75 -9.32 -14.43
CA PRO A 139 -6.53 -9.62 -15.21
C PRO A 139 -6.05 -8.44 -16.08
N PRO A 140 -4.81 -8.46 -16.63
CA PRO A 140 -3.84 -9.57 -16.66
C PRO A 140 -2.90 -9.64 -15.45
N ALA A 141 -2.85 -8.60 -14.63
CA ALA A 141 -2.00 -8.57 -13.45
C ALA A 141 -2.64 -9.31 -12.26
N THR A 142 -1.90 -9.41 -11.16
CA THR A 142 -2.40 -9.82 -9.85
C THR A 142 -2.55 -8.59 -8.93
N ILE A 143 -3.15 -8.78 -7.76
CA ILE A 143 -3.16 -7.75 -6.71
C ILE A 143 -1.77 -7.71 -6.06
N GLU A 144 -1.32 -8.88 -5.63
CA GLU A 144 0.06 -9.23 -5.24
C GLU A 144 1.07 -8.89 -6.34
N TRP A 145 2.31 -8.53 -6.02
CA TRP A 145 3.42 -8.59 -6.98
C TRP A 145 4.27 -9.86 -6.82
N GLU A 146 4.18 -10.56 -5.69
CA GLU A 146 4.74 -11.90 -5.42
C GLU A 146 3.74 -12.77 -4.61
#